data_AF-A0AAD9KEZ7-F1
#
_entry.id   AF-A0AAD9KEZ7-F1
#
_cell.length_a   1.000
_cell.length_b   1.000
_cell.length_c   1.000
_cell.angle_alpha   90.00
_cell.angle_beta   90.00
_cell.angle_gamma   90.00
#
_symmetry.space_group_name_H-M   'P 1'
#
loop_
_entity.id
_entity.type
_entity.pdbx_description
1 polymer ?
#
loop_
_entity_poly.entity_id
_entity_poly.type
_entity_poly.pdbx_seq_one_letter_code
_entity_poly.pdbx_strand_id
1 'polypeptide(L)'
;MFTSTLIKMMKDYKKVDRVILPGLKMIEQLQCNGCFTNLAEENHHFGMDLYVVCKEEITQCGDPQKLLASIDVFCGLLQFTECVLKKVLTQLMIFLCHKYPKVRKMTANKLYEAMLTYDDLVAEDNLDEVLSILSETQWDKPVSEVKPLRNKLCELFHVPKPVTKIMMLGDHSVIYNEVWFQTDFEAQNTELDVVQIWERC
;
A
#
# COMPACT_ATOMS: atom_id res chain seq x y z
N MET A 1 -9.43 -15.78 -16.05
CA MET A 1 -10.65 -15.16 -16.61
C MET A 1 -11.33 -14.18 -15.65
N PHE A 2 -11.51 -14.50 -14.36
CA PHE A 2 -12.07 -13.56 -13.38
C PHE A 2 -11.10 -12.43 -12.98
N THR A 3 -9.88 -12.78 -12.58
CA THR A 3 -8.82 -11.82 -12.16
C THR A 3 -8.53 -10.76 -13.22
N SER A 4 -8.38 -11.16 -14.48
CA SER A 4 -8.17 -10.25 -15.62
C SER A 4 -9.36 -9.29 -15.82
N THR A 5 -10.59 -9.77 -15.63
CA THR A 5 -11.81 -8.95 -15.73
C THR A 5 -11.90 -7.95 -14.58
N LEU A 6 -11.51 -8.35 -13.37
CA LEU A 6 -11.44 -7.50 -12.20
C LEU A 6 -10.44 -6.36 -12.40
N ILE A 7 -9.21 -6.69 -12.83
CA ILE A 7 -8.19 -5.68 -13.15
C ILE A 7 -8.68 -4.74 -14.25
N LYS A 8 -9.29 -5.27 -15.32
CA LYS A 8 -9.86 -4.45 -16.39
C LYS A 8 -10.94 -3.51 -15.87
N MET A 9 -11.85 -3.97 -15.02
CA MET A 9 -12.89 -3.13 -14.42
C MET A 9 -12.31 -1.98 -13.59
N MET A 10 -11.28 -2.25 -12.78
CA MET A 10 -10.58 -1.20 -12.02
C MET A 10 -9.91 -0.16 -12.94
N LYS A 11 -9.36 -0.60 -14.08
CA LYS A 11 -8.75 0.28 -15.09
C LYS A 11 -9.79 1.11 -15.86
N ASP A 12 -10.86 0.48 -16.35
CA ASP A 12 -11.90 1.13 -17.17
C ASP A 12 -12.67 2.21 -16.40
N TYR A 13 -12.82 2.04 -15.08
CA TYR A 13 -13.53 2.97 -14.20
C TYR A 13 -12.59 3.79 -13.30
N LYS A 14 -11.34 3.98 -13.72
CA LYS A 14 -10.34 4.76 -12.99
C LYS A 14 -10.89 6.13 -12.57
N LYS A 15 -10.70 6.51 -11.30
CA LYS A 15 -11.23 7.75 -10.66
C LYS A 15 -12.76 7.91 -10.66
N VAL A 16 -13.54 6.89 -11.03
CA VAL A 16 -15.01 6.90 -10.91
C VAL A 16 -15.41 6.31 -9.55
N ASP A 17 -15.45 7.17 -8.52
CA ASP A 17 -15.60 6.75 -7.11
C ASP A 17 -16.84 5.88 -6.83
N ARG A 18 -17.96 6.15 -7.52
CA ARG A 18 -19.19 5.36 -7.43
C ARG A 18 -19.02 3.89 -7.85
N VAL A 19 -17.95 3.56 -8.59
CA VAL A 19 -17.60 2.19 -9.01
C VAL A 19 -16.38 1.69 -8.23
N ILE A 20 -15.33 2.50 -8.14
CA ILE A 20 -14.07 2.11 -7.51
C ILE A 20 -14.24 1.81 -6.01
N LEU A 21 -15.00 2.62 -5.27
CA LEU A 21 -15.13 2.41 -3.83
C LEU A 21 -15.88 1.09 -3.51
N PRO A 22 -17.03 0.77 -4.14
CA PRO A 22 -17.60 -0.58 -4.07
C PRO A 22 -16.65 -1.68 -4.56
N GLY A 23 -15.88 -1.41 -5.62
CA GLY A 23 -14.89 -2.36 -6.16
C GLY A 23 -13.79 -2.72 -5.15
N LEU A 24 -13.21 -1.73 -4.46
CA LEU A 24 -12.22 -1.95 -3.40
C LEU A 24 -12.79 -2.80 -2.26
N LYS A 25 -14.03 -2.52 -1.82
CA LYS A 25 -14.71 -3.32 -0.79
C LYS A 25 -14.99 -4.75 -1.25
N MET A 26 -15.39 -4.94 -2.50
CA MET A 26 -15.56 -6.28 -3.07
C MET A 26 -14.24 -7.05 -3.06
N ILE A 27 -13.13 -6.40 -3.43
CA ILE A 27 -11.80 -7.02 -3.42
C ILE A 27 -11.40 -7.44 -1.99
N GLU A 28 -11.62 -6.56 -1.02
CA GLU A 28 -11.40 -6.86 0.41
C GLU A 28 -12.23 -8.07 0.86
N GLN A 29 -13.51 -8.13 0.53
CA GLN A 29 -14.33 -9.31 0.84
C GLN A 29 -13.79 -10.59 0.19
N LEU A 30 -13.33 -10.54 -1.06
CA LEU A 30 -12.72 -11.70 -1.71
C LEU A 30 -11.43 -12.15 -1.01
N GLN A 31 -10.61 -11.21 -0.52
CA GLN A 31 -9.41 -11.51 0.27
C GLN A 31 -9.76 -12.17 1.60
N CYS A 32 -10.72 -11.62 2.35
CA CYS A 32 -11.14 -12.19 3.64
C CYS A 32 -11.74 -13.60 3.51
N ASN A 33 -12.34 -13.92 2.35
CA ASN A 33 -12.88 -15.25 2.06
C ASN A 33 -11.84 -16.20 1.41
N GLY A 34 -10.56 -15.84 1.39
CA GLY A 34 -9.48 -16.71 0.87
C GLY A 34 -9.56 -16.96 -0.63
N CYS A 35 -10.30 -16.15 -1.40
CA CYS A 35 -10.51 -16.39 -2.83
C CYS A 35 -9.23 -16.21 -3.67
N PHE A 36 -8.18 -15.63 -3.08
CA PHE A 36 -6.91 -15.37 -3.75
C PHE A 36 -5.75 -16.24 -3.26
N THR A 37 -5.96 -17.13 -2.27
CA THR A 37 -4.89 -17.96 -1.70
C THR A 37 -4.18 -18.80 -2.76
N ASN A 38 -4.93 -19.50 -3.61
CA ASN A 38 -4.35 -20.30 -4.71
C ASN A 38 -3.61 -19.43 -5.75
N LEU A 39 -3.97 -18.15 -5.89
CA LEU A 39 -3.31 -17.23 -6.82
C LEU A 39 -1.96 -16.75 -6.29
N ALA A 40 -1.76 -16.77 -4.97
CA ALA A 40 -0.50 -16.43 -4.34
C ALA A 40 0.55 -17.53 -4.55
N GLU A 41 0.14 -18.80 -4.52
CA GLU A 41 1.02 -19.96 -4.70
C GLU A 41 1.52 -20.10 -6.15
N GLU A 42 0.69 -19.76 -7.13
CA GLU A 42 0.99 -19.94 -8.55
C GLU A 42 1.85 -18.81 -9.16
N ASN A 43 2.41 -17.88 -8.35
CA ASN A 43 3.22 -16.73 -8.80
C ASN A 43 2.55 -15.91 -9.94
N HIS A 44 1.23 -15.76 -9.89
CA HIS A 44 0.51 -14.98 -10.91
C HIS A 44 0.80 -13.49 -10.81
N HIS A 45 0.88 -12.83 -11.97
CA HIS A 45 0.94 -11.37 -12.11
C HIS A 45 -0.25 -10.64 -11.44
N PHE A 46 -1.29 -11.35 -11.02
CA PHE A 46 -2.49 -10.76 -10.42
C PHE A 46 -2.21 -9.86 -9.21
N GLY A 47 -1.37 -10.30 -8.25
CA GLY A 47 -1.15 -9.54 -7.02
C GLY A 47 -0.55 -8.15 -7.28
N MET A 48 0.40 -8.08 -8.22
CA MET A 48 1.05 -6.81 -8.55
C MET A 48 0.25 -5.99 -9.57
N ASP A 49 -0.52 -6.61 -10.48
CA ASP A 49 -1.51 -5.88 -11.30
C ASP A 49 -2.53 -5.18 -10.39
N LEU A 50 -3.02 -5.88 -9.37
CA LEU A 50 -3.93 -5.36 -8.38
C LEU A 50 -3.29 -4.24 -7.56
N TYR A 51 -2.04 -4.42 -7.12
CA TYR A 51 -1.26 -3.37 -6.47
C TYR A 51 -1.19 -2.11 -7.34
N VAL A 52 -0.82 -2.23 -8.62
CA VAL A 52 -0.64 -1.09 -9.54
C VAL A 52 -1.95 -0.32 -9.72
N VAL A 53 -3.05 -1.00 -10.02
CA VAL A 53 -4.34 -0.29 -10.23
C VAL A 53 -4.83 0.38 -8.95
N CYS A 54 -4.69 -0.26 -7.79
CA CYS A 54 -5.03 0.35 -6.49
C CYS A 54 -4.12 1.54 -6.17
N LYS A 55 -2.81 1.40 -6.45
CA LYS A 55 -1.81 2.44 -6.23
C LYS A 55 -2.10 3.69 -7.06
N GLU A 56 -2.44 3.52 -8.33
CA GLU A 56 -2.84 4.62 -9.21
C GLU A 56 -4.13 5.31 -8.72
N GLU A 57 -5.09 4.54 -8.20
CA GLU A 57 -6.34 5.06 -7.66
C GLU A 57 -6.14 5.97 -6.45
N ILE A 58 -5.28 5.57 -5.51
CA ILE A 58 -5.02 6.36 -4.31
C ILE A 58 -4.01 7.48 -4.51
N THR A 59 -3.26 7.46 -5.62
CA THR A 59 -2.30 8.51 -5.93
C THR A 59 -3.04 9.83 -6.11
N GLN A 60 -2.61 10.83 -5.35
CA GLN A 60 -3.25 12.16 -5.25
C GLN A 60 -4.72 12.12 -4.80
N CYS A 61 -5.15 11.04 -4.14
CA CYS A 61 -6.51 10.92 -3.63
C CYS A 61 -6.69 11.73 -2.34
N GLY A 62 -7.66 12.66 -2.36
CA GLY A 62 -8.06 13.43 -1.18
C GLY A 62 -9.17 12.79 -0.34
N ASP A 63 -9.89 11.79 -0.89
CA ASP A 63 -11.03 11.13 -0.26
C ASP A 63 -10.58 10.13 0.83
N PRO A 64 -10.87 10.41 2.11
CA PRO A 64 -10.54 9.51 3.20
C PRO A 64 -11.23 8.14 3.09
N GLN A 65 -12.43 8.04 2.50
CA GLN A 65 -13.14 6.76 2.42
C GLN A 65 -12.45 5.79 1.45
N LYS A 66 -12.05 6.29 0.28
CA LYS A 66 -11.25 5.50 -0.67
C LYS A 66 -9.89 5.10 -0.07
N LEU A 67 -9.22 6.01 0.63
CA LEU A 67 -7.96 5.69 1.32
C LEU A 67 -8.15 4.57 2.36
N LEU A 68 -9.21 4.65 3.17
CA LEU A 68 -9.52 3.61 4.15
C LEU A 68 -9.80 2.26 3.49
N ALA A 69 -10.64 2.22 2.45
CA ALA A 69 -10.92 0.98 1.71
C ALA A 69 -9.68 0.39 1.04
N SER A 70 -8.73 1.24 0.60
CA SER A 70 -7.48 0.75 0.01
C SER A 70 -6.54 0.12 1.02
N ILE A 71 -6.58 0.52 2.30
CA ILE A 71 -5.77 -0.10 3.36
C ILE A 71 -6.09 -1.58 3.44
N ASP A 72 -7.37 -1.93 3.48
CA ASP A 72 -7.80 -3.32 3.58
C ASP A 72 -7.29 -4.14 2.38
N VAL A 73 -7.42 -3.58 1.16
CA VAL A 73 -6.91 -4.23 -0.06
C VAL A 73 -5.39 -4.43 0.01
N PHE A 74 -4.62 -3.43 0.45
CA PHE A 74 -3.18 -3.55 0.60
C PHE A 74 -2.80 -4.58 1.66
N CYS A 75 -3.47 -4.61 2.82
CA CYS A 75 -3.23 -5.63 3.83
C CYS A 75 -3.49 -7.04 3.27
N GLY A 76 -4.58 -7.23 2.52
CA GLY A 76 -4.83 -8.51 1.86
C GLY A 76 -3.85 -8.86 0.74
N LEU A 77 -3.10 -7.89 0.19
CA LEU A 77 -2.04 -8.15 -0.78
C LEU A 77 -0.73 -8.66 -0.15
N LEU A 78 -0.62 -8.65 1.19
CA LEU A 78 0.56 -9.18 1.90
C LEU A 78 0.71 -10.69 1.73
N GLN A 79 -0.37 -11.41 1.35
CA GLN A 79 -0.34 -12.85 1.07
C GLN A 79 0.44 -13.24 -0.20
N PHE A 80 0.84 -12.27 -1.04
CA PHE A 80 1.53 -12.53 -2.32
C PHE A 80 3.06 -12.48 -2.16
N THR A 81 3.76 -12.73 -3.27
CA THR A 81 5.23 -12.83 -3.38
C THR A 81 6.01 -11.67 -2.75
N GLU A 82 7.30 -11.91 -2.46
CA GLU A 82 8.19 -10.95 -1.82
C GLU A 82 8.27 -9.59 -2.56
N CYS A 83 8.20 -9.59 -3.89
CA CYS A 83 8.19 -8.36 -4.69
C CYS A 83 6.92 -7.53 -4.44
N VAL A 84 5.75 -8.16 -4.36
CA VAL A 84 4.47 -7.49 -4.05
C VAL A 84 4.49 -7.03 -2.60
N LEU A 85 4.90 -7.91 -1.68
CA LEU A 85 5.02 -7.66 -0.25
C LEU A 85 5.81 -6.38 0.05
N LYS A 86 7.02 -6.24 -0.49
CA LYS A 86 7.87 -5.04 -0.27
C LYS A 86 7.20 -3.75 -0.76
N LYS A 87 6.52 -3.79 -1.91
CA LYS A 87 5.81 -2.63 -2.48
C LYS A 87 4.58 -2.24 -1.66
N VAL A 88 3.84 -3.25 -1.17
CA VAL A 88 2.68 -3.08 -0.29
C VAL A 88 3.11 -2.53 1.07
N LEU A 89 4.12 -3.11 1.71
CA LEU A 89 4.65 -2.61 2.99
C LEU A 89 5.14 -1.16 2.84
N THR A 90 5.86 -0.82 1.77
CA THR A 90 6.26 0.57 1.48
C THR A 90 5.06 1.52 1.40
N GLN A 91 3.97 1.08 0.77
CA GLN A 91 2.72 1.84 0.69
C GLN A 91 2.06 2.02 2.06
N LEU A 92 1.99 0.98 2.89
CA LEU A 92 1.45 1.04 4.25
C LEU A 92 2.30 1.93 5.15
N MET A 93 3.62 1.93 4.99
CA MET A 93 4.56 2.83 5.68
C MET A 93 4.29 4.31 5.39
N ILE A 94 3.75 4.64 4.22
CA ILE A 94 3.30 5.99 3.89
C ILE A 94 1.97 6.29 4.58
N PHE A 95 1.03 5.35 4.57
CA PHE A 95 -0.23 5.55 5.27
C PHE A 95 -0.07 5.76 6.79
N LEU A 96 0.93 5.16 7.43
CA LEU A 96 1.27 5.39 8.84
C LEU A 96 1.76 6.83 9.15
N CYS A 97 2.16 7.60 8.15
CA CYS A 97 2.53 9.02 8.28
C CYS A 97 1.59 9.97 7.53
N HIS A 98 0.41 9.50 7.11
CA HIS A 98 -0.54 10.30 6.36
C HIS A 98 -1.09 11.48 7.18
N LYS A 99 -1.43 12.60 6.50
CA LYS A 99 -2.02 13.80 7.12
C LYS A 99 -3.34 13.57 7.89
N TYR A 100 -4.03 12.46 7.61
CA TYR A 100 -5.29 12.12 8.27
C TYR A 100 -5.04 11.10 9.39
N PRO A 101 -5.24 11.47 10.67
CA PRO A 101 -5.06 10.56 11.81
C PRO A 101 -5.83 9.24 11.69
N LYS A 102 -7.04 9.29 11.12
CA LYS A 102 -7.89 8.10 10.91
C LYS A 102 -7.27 7.09 9.95
N VAL A 103 -6.58 7.56 8.91
CA VAL A 103 -5.85 6.69 7.96
C VAL A 103 -4.71 5.99 8.72
N ARG A 104 -3.91 6.74 9.48
CA ARG A 104 -2.79 6.18 10.26
C ARG A 104 -3.23 5.10 11.25
N LYS A 105 -4.27 5.39 12.06
CA LYS A 105 -4.84 4.42 13.02
C LYS A 105 -5.35 3.16 12.33
N MET A 106 -6.09 3.31 11.23
CA MET A 106 -6.61 2.17 10.49
C MET A 106 -5.47 1.32 9.91
N THR A 107 -4.45 1.96 9.34
CA THR A 107 -3.29 1.24 8.80
C THR A 107 -2.56 0.44 9.87
N ALA A 108 -2.32 1.02 11.04
CA ALA A 108 -1.67 0.32 12.14
C ALA A 108 -2.47 -0.91 12.60
N ASN A 109 -3.78 -0.73 12.82
CA ASN A 109 -4.67 -1.82 13.25
C ASN A 109 -4.72 -2.94 12.20
N LYS A 110 -4.93 -2.58 10.93
CA LYS A 110 -5.05 -3.56 9.84
C LYS A 110 -3.74 -4.27 9.55
N LEU A 111 -2.61 -3.58 9.65
CA LEU A 111 -1.30 -4.21 9.52
C LEU A 111 -1.02 -5.14 10.69
N TYR A 112 -1.38 -4.76 11.92
CA TYR A 112 -1.29 -5.66 13.08
C TYR A 112 -2.12 -6.93 12.87
N GLU A 113 -3.38 -6.80 12.46
CA GLU A 113 -4.24 -7.94 12.11
C GLU A 113 -3.62 -8.83 11.03
N ALA A 114 -3.04 -8.24 9.98
CA ALA A 114 -2.40 -8.98 8.90
C ALA A 114 -1.14 -9.72 9.35
N MET A 115 -0.32 -9.13 10.24
CA MET A 115 0.86 -9.77 10.83
C MET A 115 0.52 -10.98 11.71
N LEU A 116 -0.71 -11.03 12.25
CA LEU A 116 -1.21 -12.21 12.97
C LEU A 116 -1.85 -13.26 12.04
N THR A 117 -2.17 -12.88 10.81
CA THR A 117 -2.91 -13.72 9.85
C THR A 117 -1.98 -14.40 8.85
N TYR A 118 -0.96 -13.69 8.38
CA TYR A 118 0.00 -14.18 7.40
C TYR A 118 1.35 -14.40 8.08
N ASP A 119 1.89 -15.59 7.88
CA ASP A 119 3.24 -15.94 8.32
C ASP A 119 4.30 -15.29 7.41
N ASP A 120 5.55 -15.27 7.86
CA ASP A 120 6.73 -14.87 7.08
C ASP A 120 6.73 -13.44 6.50
N LEU A 121 5.90 -12.52 7.02
CA LEU A 121 5.91 -11.11 6.59
C LEU A 121 7.14 -10.33 7.09
N VAL A 122 7.77 -10.81 8.15
CA VAL A 122 8.96 -10.24 8.79
C VAL A 122 9.75 -11.36 9.47
N ALA A 123 11.05 -11.16 9.69
CA ALA A 123 11.85 -12.12 10.46
C ALA A 123 11.24 -12.36 11.85
N GLU A 124 11.23 -13.61 12.31
CA GLU A 124 10.62 -14.04 13.57
C GLU A 124 11.14 -13.22 14.77
N ASP A 125 12.46 -12.98 14.82
CA ASP A 125 13.12 -12.17 15.85
C ASP A 125 12.61 -10.71 15.92
N ASN A 126 12.01 -10.21 14.84
CA ASN A 126 11.51 -8.84 14.73
C ASN A 126 9.99 -8.75 14.97
N LEU A 127 9.25 -9.87 14.97
CA LEU A 127 7.78 -9.87 14.97
C LEU A 127 7.20 -9.19 16.22
N ASP A 128 7.69 -9.53 17.41
CA ASP A 128 7.22 -8.95 18.67
C ASP A 128 7.43 -7.42 18.71
N GLU A 129 8.59 -6.95 18.22
CA GLU A 129 8.89 -5.51 18.16
C GLU A 129 7.94 -4.79 17.19
N VAL A 130 7.68 -5.38 16.02
CA VAL A 130 6.72 -4.86 15.04
C VAL A 130 5.31 -4.76 15.65
N LEU A 131 4.83 -5.82 16.29
CA LEU A 131 3.50 -5.88 16.89
C LEU A 131 3.35 -4.87 18.04
N SER A 132 4.38 -4.72 18.88
CA SER A 132 4.43 -3.71 19.94
C SER A 132 4.37 -2.30 19.36
N ILE A 133 5.20 -1.96 18.37
CA ILE A 133 5.17 -0.63 17.74
C ILE A 133 3.80 -0.34 17.12
N LEU A 134 3.21 -1.29 16.39
CA LEU A 134 1.91 -1.09 15.74
C LEU A 134 0.77 -0.85 16.75
N SER A 135 0.77 -1.58 17.87
CA SER A 135 -0.31 -1.54 18.86
C SER A 135 -0.16 -0.46 19.93
N GLU A 136 1.06 -0.16 20.39
CA GLU A 136 1.32 0.77 21.50
C GLU A 136 1.49 2.23 21.03
N THR A 137 1.81 2.45 19.75
CA THR A 137 1.99 3.80 19.21
C THR A 137 0.65 4.55 19.12
N GLN A 138 0.61 5.78 19.64
CA GLN A 138 -0.52 6.69 19.46
C GLN A 138 -0.48 7.35 18.07
N TRP A 139 -0.99 6.65 17.06
CA TRP A 139 -0.94 7.04 15.64
C TRP A 139 -1.69 8.32 15.25
N ASP A 140 -2.46 8.92 16.16
CA ASP A 140 -3.11 10.22 15.97
C ASP A 140 -2.25 11.43 16.37
N LYS A 141 -1.11 11.22 17.03
CA LYS A 141 -0.15 12.28 17.36
C LYS A 141 0.45 12.95 16.12
N PRO A 142 1.08 14.13 16.24
CA PRO A 142 1.75 14.80 15.12
C PRO A 142 2.68 13.88 14.32
N VAL A 143 2.77 14.09 12.99
CA VAL A 143 3.60 13.27 12.09
C VAL A 143 5.07 13.24 12.55
N SER A 144 5.57 14.35 13.10
CA SER A 144 6.92 14.44 13.66
C SER A 144 7.19 13.44 14.79
N GLU A 145 6.19 13.07 15.57
CA GLU A 145 6.32 12.11 16.68
C GLU A 145 6.20 10.65 16.21
N VAL A 146 5.35 10.37 15.22
CA VAL A 146 5.15 9.00 14.71
C VAL A 146 6.17 8.59 13.64
N LYS A 147 6.79 9.55 12.95
CA LYS A 147 7.76 9.29 11.86
C LYS A 147 8.99 8.48 12.30
N PRO A 148 9.61 8.73 13.47
CA PRO A 148 10.70 7.88 13.97
C PRO A 148 10.28 6.42 14.14
N LEU A 149 9.09 6.17 14.70
CA LEU A 149 8.53 4.83 14.93
C LEU A 149 8.24 4.13 13.60
N ARG A 150 7.64 4.84 12.64
CA ARG A 150 7.47 4.34 11.27
C ARG A 150 8.81 4.00 10.61
N ASN A 151 9.84 4.84 10.78
CA ASN A 151 11.14 4.56 10.20
C ASN A 151 11.82 3.31 10.81
N LYS A 152 11.59 3.03 12.09
CA LYS A 152 12.00 1.78 12.72
C LYS A 152 11.24 0.58 12.15
N LEU A 153 9.93 0.70 11.90
CA LEU A 153 9.19 -0.32 11.14
C LEU A 153 9.78 -0.56 9.75
N CYS A 154 10.16 0.50 9.01
CA CYS A 154 10.84 0.34 7.71
C CYS A 154 12.13 -0.48 7.81
N GLU A 155 12.91 -0.29 8.88
CA GLU A 155 14.15 -1.05 9.12
C GLU A 155 13.85 -2.52 9.40
N LEU A 156 12.86 -2.80 10.25
CA LEU A 156 12.43 -4.17 10.61
C LEU A 156 11.87 -4.94 9.41
N PHE A 157 11.12 -4.27 8.53
CA PHE A 157 10.58 -4.84 7.29
C PHE A 157 11.58 -4.84 6.12
N HIS A 158 12.76 -4.25 6.28
CA HIS A 158 13.74 -4.07 5.19
C HIS A 158 13.16 -3.37 3.94
N VAL A 159 12.32 -2.34 4.15
CA VAL A 159 11.74 -1.51 3.08
C VAL A 159 12.31 -0.09 3.11
N PRO A 160 12.35 0.61 1.97
CA PRO A 160 12.86 1.98 1.93
C PRO A 160 12.03 2.92 2.81
N LYS A 161 12.70 3.83 3.51
CA LYS A 161 12.05 4.89 4.28
C LYS A 161 11.40 5.89 3.32
N PRO A 162 10.08 6.13 3.41
CA PRO A 162 9.43 7.15 2.60
C PRO A 162 10.00 8.54 2.86
N VAL A 163 10.46 9.20 1.80
CA VAL A 163 10.98 10.57 1.83
C VAL A 163 9.88 11.58 1.49
N THR A 164 9.85 12.69 2.23
CA THR A 164 8.95 13.80 1.92
C THR A 164 9.68 14.73 0.96
N LYS A 165 9.21 14.84 -0.29
CA LYS A 165 9.78 15.79 -1.26
C LYS A 165 9.32 17.20 -0.88
N ILE A 166 10.24 18.05 -0.42
CA ILE A 166 10.01 19.49 -0.24
C ILE A 166 10.21 20.15 -1.61
N MET A 167 9.14 20.70 -2.19
CA MET A 167 9.25 21.55 -3.38
C MET A 167 9.29 23.01 -2.90
N MET A 168 10.43 23.67 -3.09
CA MET A 168 10.57 25.11 -2.82
C MET A 168 9.91 25.89 -3.96
N LEU A 169 8.89 26.70 -3.65
CA LEU A 169 8.27 27.62 -4.59
C LEU A 169 8.51 29.06 -4.07
N GLY A 170 9.66 29.63 -4.43
CA GLY A 170 10.12 30.93 -3.90
C GLY A 170 10.56 30.86 -2.42
N ASP A 171 10.52 31.99 -1.71
CA ASP A 171 10.95 32.12 -0.30
C ASP A 171 10.01 31.45 0.73
N HIS A 172 8.97 30.74 0.27
CA HIS A 172 8.03 30.05 1.15
C HIS A 172 8.10 28.54 0.91
N SER A 173 8.31 27.78 2.00
CA SER A 173 8.23 26.33 1.98
C SER A 173 6.76 25.88 1.99
N VAL A 174 6.35 25.13 0.96
CA VAL A 174 5.05 24.45 0.93
C VAL A 174 5.29 22.95 1.11
N ILE A 175 4.81 22.40 2.22
CA ILE A 175 4.86 20.95 2.48
C ILE A 175 3.75 20.30 1.66
N TYR A 176 4.08 19.73 0.50
CA TYR A 176 3.20 18.76 -0.15
C TYR A 176 3.33 17.42 0.57
N ASN A 177 2.18 16.78 0.82
CA ASN A 177 2.15 15.43 1.36
C ASN A 177 2.86 14.49 0.39
N GLU A 178 3.91 13.84 0.89
CA GLU A 178 4.63 12.67 0.37
C GLU A 178 4.41 12.38 -1.13
N VAL A 179 5.23 13.01 -1.98
CA VAL A 179 5.39 12.59 -3.37
C VAL A 179 6.37 11.42 -3.42
N TRP A 180 5.79 10.28 -3.77
CA TRP A 180 6.31 8.94 -3.96
C TRP A 180 7.59 8.88 -4.80
N PHE A 181 8.44 7.87 -4.53
CA PHE A 181 9.56 7.52 -5.39
C PHE A 181 9.06 7.32 -6.82
N GLN A 182 9.35 8.30 -7.66
CA GLN A 182 9.06 8.34 -9.09
C GLN A 182 10.33 8.00 -9.87
N THR A 183 11.11 7.02 -9.40
CA THR A 183 12.37 6.65 -10.06
C THR A 183 12.29 5.39 -10.92
N ASP A 184 11.12 4.77 -11.09
CA ASP A 184 10.97 3.66 -12.06
C ASP A 184 9.69 3.70 -12.92
N PHE A 185 9.02 4.85 -13.06
CA PHE A 185 7.82 4.97 -13.90
C PHE A 185 7.86 6.17 -14.86
N GLU A 186 9.06 6.53 -15.31
CA GLU A 186 9.26 7.32 -16.52
C GLU A 186 9.89 6.42 -17.60
N ALA A 187 9.23 5.30 -17.89
CA ALA A 187 9.33 4.66 -19.19
C ALA A 187 8.02 4.96 -19.94
N GLN A 188 8.18 5.92 -20.85
CA GLN A 188 7.45 6.15 -22.09
C GLN A 188 5.99 5.67 -22.19
N ASN A 189 5.13 6.65 -22.44
CA ASN A 189 3.76 6.50 -22.88
C ASN A 189 3.67 5.73 -24.21
N THR A 190 3.75 4.40 -24.16
CA THR A 190 3.44 3.47 -25.25
C THR A 190 2.82 2.20 -24.66
N GLU A 191 1.78 1.70 -25.32
CA GLU A 191 0.85 0.63 -24.91
C GLU A 191 1.50 -0.77 -24.74
N LEU A 192 2.82 -0.85 -24.56
CA LEU A 192 3.63 -2.07 -24.52
C LEU A 192 4.40 -2.29 -23.19
N ASP A 193 4.42 -1.31 -22.27
CA ASP A 193 5.34 -1.34 -21.11
C ASP A 193 4.84 -2.12 -19.88
N VAL A 194 3.61 -2.64 -19.88
CA VAL A 194 3.09 -3.41 -18.73
C VAL A 194 3.86 -4.73 -18.54
N VAL A 195 4.46 -5.28 -19.60
CA VAL A 195 5.22 -6.55 -19.54
C VAL A 195 6.62 -6.36 -18.94
N GLN A 196 7.20 -5.16 -18.97
CA GLN A 196 8.59 -4.92 -18.51
C GLN A 196 8.72 -4.55 -17.03
N ILE A 197 7.64 -4.15 -16.36
CA ILE A 197 7.66 -3.83 -14.91
C ILE A 197 7.98 -5.09 -14.08
N TRP A 198 7.67 -6.27 -14.63
CA TRP A 198 7.84 -7.57 -13.99
C TRP A 198 9.27 -8.09 -13.95
N GLU A 199 10.14 -7.66 -14.87
CA GLU A 199 11.51 -8.18 -15.03
C GLU A 199 12.52 -7.54 -14.07
N ARG A 200 12.08 -6.57 -13.26
CA ARG A 200 12.87 -5.95 -12.18
C ARG A 200 12.59 -6.54 -10.81
N CYS A 201 11.75 -7.56 -10.78
CA CYS A 201 11.66 -8.59 -9.77
C CYS A 201 12.07 -9.91 -10.46
#